data_AF-A0A3B8KW64-F1
#
_entry.id   AF-A0A3B8KW64-F1
#
_cell.length_a   1.000
_cell.length_b   1.000
_cell.length_c   1.000
_cell.angle_alpha   90.00
_cell.angle_beta   90.00
_cell.angle_gamma   90.00
#
_symmetry.space_group_name_H-M   'P 1'
#
loop_
_entity.id
_entity.type
_entity.pdbx_description
1 polymer ?
#
loop_
_entity_poly.entity_id
_entity_poly.type
_entity_poly.pdbx_seq_one_letter_code
_entity_poly.pdbx_strand_id
1 'polypeptide(L)'
;MNRPSLGAWTLYGLGSENRDLPGFITLTPSIYHGGTQNFGSAFLAASFQGTSIGDGNAEFPRTAAVSNVEPARPRDVQRRQLDLLAAANRDHLLETGADARLEARIRAFETAFRMQTAIPEVFDLSRESKETLALYGIGGGPTDEYGRECLLARRLAETGVRFIQVNH
;
A
#
# COMPACT_ATOMS: atom_id res chain seq x y z
N MET A 1 -8.95 -11.84 -21.77
CA MET A 1 -7.54 -11.84 -21.30
C MET A 1 -7.35 -10.60 -20.46
N ASN A 2 -7.11 -10.76 -19.16
CA ASN A 2 -6.97 -9.61 -18.25
C ASN A 2 -5.69 -8.86 -18.57
N ARG A 3 -5.78 -7.53 -18.67
CA ARG A 3 -4.64 -6.65 -18.93
C ARG A 3 -4.17 -6.03 -17.62
N PRO A 4 -2.86 -5.75 -17.45
CA PRO A 4 -2.38 -5.05 -16.28
C PRO A 4 -3.02 -3.66 -16.21
N SER A 5 -3.32 -3.22 -14.99
CA SER A 5 -3.80 -1.86 -14.72
C SER A 5 -2.75 -0.81 -15.09
N LEU A 6 -3.18 0.45 -15.22
CA LEU A 6 -2.27 1.56 -15.50
C LEU A 6 -1.18 1.67 -14.42
N GLY A 7 -1.55 1.56 -13.14
CA GLY A 7 -0.61 1.61 -12.03
C GLY A 7 0.43 0.49 -12.08
N ALA A 8 0.02 -0.74 -12.47
CA ALA A 8 0.95 -1.86 -12.65
C ALA A 8 1.94 -1.61 -13.79
N TRP A 9 1.49 -1.06 -14.92
CA TRP A 9 2.36 -0.69 -16.03
C TRP A 9 3.32 0.44 -15.68
N THR A 10 2.85 1.47 -14.99
CA THR A 10 3.70 2.57 -14.53
C THR A 10 4.78 2.06 -13.58
N LEU A 11 4.41 1.21 -12.63
CA LEU A 11 5.38 0.64 -11.68
C LEU A 11 6.36 -0.32 -12.37
N TYR A 12 5.93 -1.08 -13.37
CA TYR A 12 6.80 -1.92 -14.18
C TYR A 12 7.81 -1.11 -15.00
N GLY A 13 7.35 -0.06 -15.67
CA GLY A 13 8.20 0.74 -16.57
C GLY A 13 9.13 1.70 -15.85
N LEU A 14 8.69 2.29 -14.73
CA LEU A 14 9.42 3.35 -14.02
C LEU A 14 10.03 2.89 -12.69
N GLY A 15 9.61 1.74 -12.17
CA GLY A 15 9.98 1.30 -10.84
C GLY A 15 9.45 2.21 -9.72
N SER A 16 9.88 1.94 -8.50
CA SER A 16 9.63 2.79 -7.34
C SER A 16 10.94 3.08 -6.62
N GLU A 17 11.13 4.33 -6.24
CA GLU A 17 12.25 4.78 -5.41
C GLU A 17 11.92 4.65 -3.92
N ASN A 18 10.64 4.44 -3.60
CA ASN A 18 10.16 4.26 -2.24
C ASN A 18 10.49 2.85 -1.74
N ARG A 19 11.20 2.80 -0.62
CA ARG A 19 11.56 1.53 0.03
C ARG A 19 10.58 1.14 1.13
N ASP A 20 9.89 2.11 1.71
CA ASP A 20 9.11 1.93 2.94
C ASP A 20 7.62 1.71 2.67
N LEU A 21 7.12 2.16 1.51
CA LEU A 21 5.75 1.96 1.07
C LEU A 21 5.70 1.25 -0.30
N PRO A 22 4.57 0.57 -0.63
CA PRO A 22 4.34 0.02 -1.96
C PRO A 22 4.39 1.10 -3.04
N GLY A 23 4.95 0.76 -4.21
CA GLY A 23 5.03 1.69 -5.33
C GLY A 23 3.69 2.00 -6.01
N PHE A 24 2.69 1.13 -5.85
CA PHE A 24 1.34 1.32 -6.35
C PHE A 24 0.32 1.10 -5.23
N ILE A 25 -0.41 2.17 -4.89
CA ILE A 25 -1.46 2.18 -3.88
C ILE A 25 -2.79 2.55 -4.53
N THR A 26 -3.86 1.88 -4.12
CA THR A 26 -5.24 2.25 -4.46
C THR A 26 -6.01 2.53 -3.17
N LEU A 27 -6.65 3.69 -3.09
CA LEU A 27 -7.47 4.10 -1.96
C LEU A 27 -8.92 3.73 -2.25
N THR A 28 -9.58 3.10 -1.28
CA THR A 28 -11.03 2.79 -1.29
C THR A 28 -11.52 2.17 -2.62
N PRO A 29 -10.82 1.16 -3.18
CA PRO A 29 -11.23 0.59 -4.46
C PRO A 29 -12.61 -0.05 -4.33
N SER A 30 -13.50 0.24 -5.27
CA SER A 30 -14.81 -0.41 -5.31
C SER A 30 -14.65 -1.91 -5.56
N ILE A 31 -15.11 -2.72 -4.61
CA ILE A 31 -15.11 -4.19 -4.73
C ILE A 31 -16.18 -4.69 -5.71
N TYR A 32 -17.19 -3.87 -6.03
CA TYR A 32 -18.34 -4.25 -6.86
C TYR A 32 -18.13 -4.04 -8.36
N HIS A 33 -17.21 -3.14 -8.74
CA HIS A 33 -16.99 -2.75 -10.14
C HIS A 33 -15.71 -3.34 -10.73
N GLY A 34 -15.57 -4.67 -10.75
CA GLY A 34 -14.38 -5.35 -11.30
C GLY A 34 -13.29 -5.69 -10.27
N GLY A 35 -13.42 -5.18 -9.04
CA GLY A 35 -12.65 -5.60 -7.87
C GLY A 35 -11.13 -5.47 -8.05
N THR A 36 -10.39 -6.50 -7.61
CA THR A 36 -8.93 -6.53 -7.65
C THR A 36 -8.32 -6.44 -9.04
N GLN A 37 -9.12 -6.63 -10.10
CA GLN A 37 -8.64 -6.48 -11.48
C GLN A 37 -8.35 -5.02 -11.84
N ASN A 38 -9.05 -4.05 -11.25
CA ASN A 38 -8.88 -2.63 -11.56
C ASN A 38 -7.49 -2.09 -11.21
N PHE A 39 -6.83 -2.75 -10.26
CA PHE A 39 -5.48 -2.43 -9.79
C PHE A 39 -4.58 -3.68 -9.87
N GLY A 40 -4.91 -4.61 -10.76
CA GLY A 40 -4.23 -5.89 -10.92
C GLY A 40 -2.94 -5.79 -11.73
N SER A 41 -1.99 -6.70 -11.46
CA SER A 41 -0.78 -6.88 -12.28
C SER A 41 -1.01 -7.77 -13.51
N ALA A 42 -2.08 -8.58 -13.52
CA ALA A 42 -2.40 -9.56 -14.55
C ALA A 42 -1.21 -10.48 -14.88
N PHE A 43 -0.66 -10.43 -16.09
CA PHE A 43 0.50 -11.24 -16.49
C PHE A 43 1.85 -10.67 -16.03
N LEU A 44 1.88 -9.44 -15.50
CA LEU A 44 3.09 -8.92 -14.85
C LEU A 44 3.28 -9.59 -13.49
N ALA A 45 4.54 -9.65 -13.03
CA ALA A 45 4.89 -10.25 -11.74
C ALA A 45 4.04 -9.67 -10.60
N ALA A 46 3.76 -10.51 -9.59
CA ALA A 46 2.93 -10.14 -8.44
C ALA A 46 3.48 -8.93 -7.66
N SER A 47 4.76 -8.60 -7.81
CA SER A 47 5.38 -7.38 -7.25
C SER A 47 4.78 -6.08 -7.78
N PHE A 48 4.06 -6.12 -8.91
CA PHE A 48 3.40 -4.96 -9.52
C PHE A 48 1.92 -4.85 -9.17
N GLN A 49 1.41 -5.72 -8.30
CA GLN A 49 0.03 -5.68 -7.82
C GLN A 49 -0.20 -4.43 -6.95
N GLY A 50 -1.30 -3.70 -7.21
CA GLY A 50 -1.68 -2.57 -6.38
C GLY A 50 -2.04 -3.01 -4.96
N THR A 51 -1.57 -2.24 -3.97
CA THR A 51 -1.93 -2.44 -2.56
C THR A 51 -3.17 -1.59 -2.25
N SER A 52 -4.26 -2.24 -1.83
CA SER A 52 -5.49 -1.57 -1.45
C SER A 52 -5.46 -1.07 -0.01
N ILE A 53 -5.90 0.17 0.19
CA ILE A 53 -6.12 0.77 1.51
C ILE A 53 -7.60 1.11 1.61
N GLY A 54 -8.28 0.49 2.57
CA GLY A 54 -9.75 0.51 2.63
C GLY A 54 -10.39 -0.44 1.63
N ASP A 55 -11.69 -0.63 1.79
CA ASP A 55 -12.51 -1.57 1.01
C ASP A 55 -13.76 -0.91 0.40
N GLY A 56 -13.88 0.41 0.54
CA GLY A 56 -15.01 1.20 0.03
C GLY A 56 -16.35 0.93 0.73
N ASN A 57 -16.38 0.13 1.82
CA ASN A 57 -17.61 -0.25 2.52
C ASN A 57 -17.87 0.58 3.80
N ALA A 58 -16.94 1.45 4.20
CA ALA A 58 -17.13 2.35 5.33
C ALA A 58 -16.28 3.63 5.20
N GLU A 59 -16.73 4.68 5.90
CA GLU A 59 -16.20 6.05 5.81
C GLU A 59 -14.68 6.10 6.00
N PHE A 60 -13.98 6.70 5.04
CA PHE A 60 -12.57 7.06 5.22
C PHE A 60 -12.43 8.16 6.31
N PRO A 61 -11.50 8.04 7.29
CA PRO A 61 -10.39 7.09 7.39
C PRO A 61 -10.66 5.87 8.27
N ARG A 62 -11.89 5.61 8.74
CA ARG A 62 -12.16 4.45 9.62
C ARG A 62 -11.84 3.11 8.95
N THR A 63 -11.87 3.05 7.62
CA THR A 63 -11.49 1.90 6.79
C THR A 63 -10.04 1.88 6.35
N ALA A 64 -9.23 2.88 6.68
CA ALA A 64 -7.80 2.94 6.36
C ALA A 64 -6.94 1.90 7.12
N ALA A 65 -7.55 0.83 7.63
CA ALA A 65 -6.85 -0.28 8.23
C ALA A 65 -6.10 -1.05 7.15
N VAL A 66 -4.81 -0.76 7.01
CA VAL A 66 -3.92 -1.61 6.25
C VAL A 66 -3.61 -2.84 7.10
N SER A 67 -3.98 -4.01 6.60
CA SER A 67 -3.74 -5.29 7.28
C SER A 67 -2.26 -5.42 7.69
N ASN A 68 -2.00 -5.80 8.94
CA ASN A 68 -0.66 -5.96 9.54
C ASN A 68 0.14 -4.66 9.77
N VAL A 69 -0.49 -3.48 9.82
CA VAL A 69 0.21 -2.24 10.21
C VAL A 69 0.36 -2.10 11.72
N GLU A 70 -0.57 -2.61 12.51
CA GLU A 70 -0.41 -2.65 13.96
C GLU A 70 0.58 -3.75 14.37
N PRO A 71 1.66 -3.41 15.12
CA PRO A 71 2.60 -4.40 15.58
C PRO A 71 1.93 -5.33 16.60
N ALA A 72 1.72 -6.60 16.24
CA ALA A 72 1.23 -7.61 17.20
C ALA A 72 2.25 -7.93 18.31
N ARG A 73 3.51 -7.51 18.14
CA ARG A 73 4.63 -7.75 19.05
C ARG A 73 5.57 -6.55 19.07
N PRO A 74 6.44 -6.42 20.08
CA PRO A 74 7.54 -5.46 20.06
C PRO A 74 8.38 -5.56 18.78
N ARG A 75 8.80 -4.40 18.26
CA ARG A 75 9.47 -4.26 16.96
C ARG A 75 10.75 -5.10 16.86
N ASP A 76 11.51 -5.20 17.95
CA ASP A 76 12.73 -6.00 18.04
C ASP A 76 12.46 -7.50 17.92
N VAL A 77 11.38 -7.98 18.56
CA VAL A 77 10.93 -9.38 18.45
C VAL A 77 10.49 -9.68 17.03
N GLN A 78 9.68 -8.81 16.42
CA GLN A 78 9.22 -8.99 15.05
C GLN A 78 10.37 -8.96 14.04
N ARG A 79 11.36 -8.07 14.24
CA ARG A 79 12.58 -8.04 13.40
C ARG A 79 13.34 -9.36 13.47
N ARG A 80 13.57 -9.90 14.67
CA ARG A 80 14.23 -11.20 14.85
C ARG A 80 13.48 -12.34 14.17
N GLN A 81 12.15 -12.31 14.19
CA GLN A 81 11.33 -13.31 13.49
C GLN A 81 11.46 -13.20 11.97
N LEU A 82 11.45 -11.98 11.43
CA LEU A 82 11.68 -11.74 10.00
C LEU A 82 13.07 -12.18 9.57
N ASP A 83 14.10 -11.89 10.37
CA ASP A 83 15.47 -12.30 10.09
C ASP A 83 15.62 -13.83 10.09
N LEU A 84 14.96 -14.52 11.03
CA LEU A 84 14.94 -15.99 11.08
C LEU A 84 14.22 -16.58 9.86
N LEU A 85 13.06 -16.05 9.48
CA LEU A 85 12.33 -16.47 8.29
C LEU A 85 13.15 -16.22 7.01
N ALA A 86 13.82 -15.06 6.91
CA ALA A 86 14.68 -14.73 5.79
C ALA A 86 15.90 -15.66 5.71
N ALA A 87 16.49 -16.05 6.84
CA ALA A 87 17.56 -17.04 6.88
C ALA A 87 17.08 -18.41 6.38
N ALA A 88 16.00 -18.95 6.97
CA ALA A 88 15.45 -20.24 6.58
C ALA A 88 15.04 -20.30 5.10
N ASN A 89 14.48 -19.21 4.56
CA ASN A 89 14.14 -19.14 3.15
C ASN A 89 15.36 -19.10 2.23
N ARG A 90 16.45 -18.45 2.64
CA ARG A 90 17.71 -18.47 1.86
C ARG A 90 18.28 -19.88 1.80
N ASP A 91 18.28 -20.59 2.93
CA ASP A 91 18.74 -21.98 2.99
C ASP A 91 17.88 -22.87 2.08
N HIS A 92 16.56 -22.70 2.12
CA HIS A 92 15.64 -23.43 1.24
C HIS A 92 15.87 -23.15 -0.26
N LEU A 93 16.14 -21.89 -0.63
CA LEU A 93 16.44 -21.52 -2.03
C LEU A 93 17.75 -22.13 -2.53
N LEU A 94 18.74 -22.33 -1.65
CA LEU A 94 19.99 -23.03 -2.02
C LEU A 94 19.75 -24.50 -2.37
N GLU A 95 18.77 -25.14 -1.72
CA GLU A 95 18.43 -26.55 -1.95
C GLU A 95 17.49 -26.76 -3.14
N THR A 96 16.54 -25.85 -3.34
CA THR A 96 15.43 -26.01 -4.31
C THR A 96 15.56 -25.18 -5.59
N GLY A 97 16.49 -24.22 -5.62
CA GLY A 97 16.64 -23.26 -6.72
C GLY A 97 15.74 -22.03 -6.57
N ALA A 98 15.77 -21.14 -7.56
CA ALA A 98 15.04 -19.87 -7.51
C ALA A 98 13.51 -20.08 -7.54
N ASP A 99 12.80 -19.60 -6.51
CA ASP A 99 11.33 -19.57 -6.45
C ASP A 99 10.81 -18.12 -6.32
N ALA A 100 10.27 -17.61 -7.43
CA ALA A 100 9.72 -16.27 -7.50
C ALA A 100 8.53 -16.01 -6.54
N ARG A 101 7.76 -17.05 -6.18
CA ARG A 101 6.63 -16.93 -5.25
C ARG A 101 7.13 -16.79 -3.82
N LEU A 102 8.13 -17.57 -3.43
CA LEU A 102 8.75 -17.48 -2.11
C LEU A 102 9.40 -16.10 -1.91
N GLU A 103 10.20 -15.64 -2.87
CA GLU A 103 10.82 -14.32 -2.80
C GLU A 103 9.78 -13.18 -2.73
N ALA A 104 8.69 -13.27 -3.51
CA ALA A 104 7.63 -12.27 -3.46
C ALA A 104 6.98 -12.20 -2.06
N ARG A 105 6.78 -13.35 -1.41
CA ARG A 105 6.22 -13.43 -0.05
C ARG A 105 7.16 -12.83 0.99
N ILE A 106 8.48 -13.06 0.87
CA ILE A 106 9.48 -12.43 1.75
C ILE A 106 9.46 -10.92 1.59
N ARG A 107 9.51 -10.43 0.34
CA ARG A 107 9.44 -8.99 0.04
C ARG A 107 8.17 -8.36 0.60
N ALA A 108 7.03 -9.04 0.49
CA ALA A 108 5.78 -8.57 1.06
C ALA A 108 5.84 -8.40 2.59
N PHE A 109 6.42 -9.36 3.33
CA PHE A 109 6.56 -9.26 4.79
C PHE A 109 7.52 -8.15 5.21
N GLU A 110 8.65 -8.01 4.53
CA GLU A 110 9.62 -6.94 4.79
C GLU A 110 9.02 -5.54 4.49
N THR A 111 8.26 -5.41 3.40
CA THR A 111 7.53 -4.17 3.10
C THR A 111 6.46 -3.89 4.15
N ALA A 112 5.67 -4.89 4.55
CA ALA A 112 4.67 -4.73 5.61
C ALA A 112 5.29 -4.25 6.93
N PHE A 113 6.46 -4.77 7.30
CA PHE A 113 7.21 -4.32 8.48
C PHE A 113 7.62 -2.84 8.41
N ARG A 114 8.10 -2.38 7.24
CA ARG A 114 8.48 -0.96 7.05
C ARG A 114 7.26 -0.03 6.99
N MET A 115 6.16 -0.51 6.41
CA MET A 115 4.88 0.19 6.38
C MET A 115 4.37 0.50 7.80
N GLN A 116 4.63 -0.34 8.80
CA GLN A 116 4.21 -0.10 10.19
C GLN A 116 4.73 1.24 10.74
N THR A 117 5.92 1.67 10.30
CA THR A 117 6.48 2.97 10.71
C THR A 117 6.07 4.12 9.80
N ALA A 118 5.92 3.89 8.50
CA ALA A 118 5.64 4.96 7.52
C ALA A 118 4.15 5.34 7.46
N ILE A 119 3.24 4.39 7.65
CA ILE A 119 1.79 4.60 7.50
C ILE A 119 1.22 5.56 8.56
N PRO A 120 1.51 5.42 9.87
CA PRO A 120 0.90 6.30 10.87
C PRO A 120 1.15 7.78 10.60
N GLU A 121 2.35 8.13 10.14
CA GLU A 121 2.70 9.51 9.80
C GLU A 121 1.89 10.03 8.61
N VAL A 122 1.77 9.23 7.54
CA VAL A 122 1.07 9.60 6.31
C VAL A 122 -0.44 9.73 6.52
N PHE A 123 -1.02 8.92 7.41
CA PHE A 123 -2.46 8.87 7.70
C PHE A 123 -2.91 9.90 8.75
N ASP A 124 -1.97 10.50 9.49
CA ASP A 124 -2.27 11.53 10.49
C ASP A 124 -2.56 12.89 9.85
N LEU A 125 -3.77 13.04 9.28
CA LEU A 125 -4.24 14.29 8.69
C LEU A 125 -4.47 15.41 9.72
N SER A 126 -4.38 15.12 11.03
CA SER A 126 -4.56 16.14 12.07
C SER A 126 -3.43 17.18 12.10
N ARG A 127 -2.29 16.85 11.47
CA ARG A 127 -1.13 17.74 11.31
C ARG A 127 -1.30 18.79 10.22
N GLU A 128 -2.35 18.69 9.41
CA GLU A 128 -2.62 19.63 8.31
C GLU A 128 -3.23 20.92 8.83
N SER A 129 -2.93 22.04 8.16
CA SER A 129 -3.51 23.33 8.53
C SER A 129 -5.00 23.37 8.18
N LYS A 130 -5.74 24.26 8.86
CA LYS A 130 -7.18 24.44 8.60
C LYS A 130 -7.44 24.91 7.17
N GLU A 131 -6.54 25.72 6.64
CA GLU A 131 -6.59 26.23 5.27
C GLU A 131 -6.44 25.08 4.27
N THR A 132 -5.51 24.15 4.49
CA THR A 132 -5.36 22.95 3.65
C THR A 132 -6.58 22.06 3.73
N LEU A 133 -7.10 21.80 4.93
CA LEU A 133 -8.32 21.00 5.09
C LEU A 133 -9.50 21.63 4.33
N ALA A 134 -9.68 22.94 4.44
CA ALA A 134 -10.71 23.67 3.71
C ALA A 134 -10.52 23.63 2.19
N LEU A 135 -9.27 23.74 1.69
CA LEU A 135 -8.95 23.64 0.26
C LEU A 135 -9.37 22.30 -0.34
N TYR A 136 -9.20 21.22 0.42
CA TYR A 136 -9.62 19.87 0.05
C TYR A 136 -11.11 19.60 0.33
N GLY A 137 -11.87 20.58 0.84
CA GLY A 137 -13.29 20.41 1.16
C GLY A 137 -13.56 19.51 2.36
N ILE A 138 -12.60 19.43 3.29
CA ILE A 138 -12.67 18.63 4.52
C ILE A 138 -13.22 19.51 5.66
N GLY A 139 -14.31 19.06 6.27
CA GLY A 139 -15.05 19.78 7.32
C GLY A 139 -16.48 19.29 7.58
N GLY A 140 -16.85 18.07 7.15
CA GLY A 140 -18.18 17.47 7.36
C GLY A 140 -19.22 17.74 6.27
N GLY A 141 -18.79 18.21 5.09
CA GLY A 141 -19.64 18.36 3.89
C GLY A 141 -19.66 17.12 2.99
N PRO A 142 -20.41 17.15 1.87
CA PRO A 142 -20.51 16.02 0.94
C PRO A 142 -19.18 15.65 0.26
N THR A 143 -18.19 16.55 0.30
CA THR A 143 -16.85 16.35 -0.27
C THR A 143 -15.83 15.85 0.74
N ASP A 144 -16.20 15.71 2.02
CA ASP A 144 -15.24 15.45 3.11
C ASP A 144 -14.42 14.17 2.88
N GLU A 145 -15.11 13.09 2.50
CA GLU A 145 -14.49 11.78 2.31
C GLU A 145 -13.48 11.79 1.15
N TYR A 146 -13.94 12.15 -0.06
CA TYR A 146 -13.06 12.24 -1.23
C TYR A 146 -11.93 13.27 -1.06
N GLY A 147 -12.21 14.35 -0.33
CA GLY A 147 -11.22 15.36 0.05
C GLY A 147 -10.09 14.77 0.90
N ARG A 148 -10.42 13.94 1.90
CA ARG A 148 -9.43 13.23 2.73
C ARG A 148 -8.61 12.24 1.92
N GLU A 149 -9.23 11.51 0.99
CA GLU A 149 -8.51 10.59 0.13
C GLU A 149 -7.53 11.31 -0.81
N CYS A 150 -7.97 12.42 -1.41
CA CYS A 150 -7.11 13.28 -2.23
C CYS A 150 -5.95 13.86 -1.41
N LEU A 151 -6.20 14.28 -0.17
CA LEU A 151 -5.17 14.80 0.72
C LEU A 151 -4.18 13.69 1.14
N LEU A 152 -4.68 12.49 1.42
CA LEU A 152 -3.83 11.33 1.67
C LEU A 152 -2.97 11.00 0.44
N ALA A 153 -3.56 11.02 -0.75
CA ALA A 153 -2.84 10.76 -1.99
C ALA A 153 -1.69 11.75 -2.20
N ARG A 154 -1.88 13.03 -1.89
CA ARG A 154 -0.79 14.03 -1.87
C ARG A 154 0.33 13.59 -0.93
N ARG A 155 0.03 13.23 0.31
CA ARG A 155 1.05 12.82 1.29
C ARG A 155 1.77 11.55 0.88
N LEU A 156 1.07 10.57 0.30
CA LEU A 156 1.68 9.37 -0.26
C LEU A 156 2.65 9.71 -1.41
N ALA A 157 2.27 10.65 -2.27
CA ALA A 157 3.15 11.15 -3.33
C ALA A 157 4.38 11.87 -2.77
N GLU A 158 4.23 12.68 -1.72
CA GLU A 158 5.34 13.35 -1.01
C GLU A 158 6.31 12.34 -0.36
N THR A 159 5.80 11.20 0.14
CA THR A 159 6.63 10.09 0.64
C THR A 159 7.24 9.24 -0.50
N GLY A 160 6.95 9.56 -1.76
CA GLY A 160 7.57 8.93 -2.93
C GLY A 160 6.83 7.72 -3.52
N VAL A 161 5.56 7.51 -3.15
CA VAL A 161 4.73 6.48 -3.81
C VAL A 161 4.57 6.84 -5.29
N ARG A 162 4.86 5.89 -6.19
CA ARG A 162 4.95 6.15 -7.63
C ARG A 162 3.59 6.35 -8.28
N PHE A 163 2.61 5.54 -7.91
CA PHE A 163 1.27 5.60 -8.46
C PHE A 163 0.25 5.49 -7.35
N ILE A 164 -0.65 6.47 -7.27
CA ILE A 164 -1.77 6.50 -6.34
C ILE A 164 -3.05 6.58 -7.16
N GLN A 165 -3.94 5.61 -6.95
CA GLN A 165 -5.28 5.62 -7.50
C GLN A 165 -6.26 5.98 -6.39
N VAL A 166 -7.09 6.99 -6.63
CA VAL A 166 -8.17 7.40 -5.72
C VAL A 166 -9.49 7.03 -6.38
N ASN A 167 -10.39 6.38 -5.65
CA ASN A 167 -11.67 5.89 -6.16
C ASN A 167 -12.81 6.46 -5.30
N HIS A 168 -13.90 6.88 -5.93
CA HIS A 168 -15.11 7.37 -5.25
C HIS A 168 -16.34 6.99 -6.06
#